data_AF-A0A0A2VLE5-F1
#
_entry.id   AF-A0A0A2VLE5-F1
#
_cell.length_a   1.000
_cell.length_b   1.000
_cell.length_c   1.000
_cell.angle_alpha   90.00
_cell.angle_beta   90.00
_cell.angle_gamma   90.00
#
_symmetry.space_group_name_H-M   'P 1'
#
loop_
_entity.id
_entity.type
_entity.pdbx_description
1 polymer ?
#
loop_
_entity_poly.entity_id
_entity_poly.type
_entity_poly.pdbx_seq_one_letter_code
_entity_poly.pdbx_strand_id
1 'polypeptide(L)'
;MTSVLSHFHFLLSAWRPLNTSYVSQGFYEPAVNVTRILRAPSAVFLRYKDGVYAIDADKEFDSANILMNLGRSMEKLLTMPTEEFERYRKSSSDKVTPESVAPESFHYSTCGNFLMRAQLDAHDPRLPGTGMFDLKTRAVVSIRMNTRNYDRGIGYQIKGRFGIFESFEREYFDMIRAAFMKYSLQVRVGRMDGIFVAFHNIKRIFGFQYVSLPEMDLALHGQTDTVLGDTEFQLSVSLWDRILAKATEKFPKQSIRFHFETRDTKTPLMYVFAEPMTEEQINGIQNRNKEEIEAIQKKLLFSEEDEPDRAKVEAKVEAEDEAEDEAEDEAETASSETLGDLSLKDVASNATAPEDPANKELFAIAITIRNKVNGRYVERPVAFSTKDKWDLEYTFTQFDSPEQARQMYAACQRRRERSLTFEEEDEDSAYHAKLYRLSEEGRVWRQKEDKIEQETGTIVLQ
;
A
#
# COMPACT_ATOMS: atom_id res chain seq x y z
N MET A 1 2.37 3.64 7.77
CA MET A 1 2.71 5.10 7.69
C MET A 1 2.19 5.81 6.42
N THR A 2 2.48 5.29 5.23
CA THR A 2 2.21 5.95 3.93
C THR A 2 0.74 6.27 3.65
N SER A 3 -0.20 5.45 4.13
CA SER A 3 -1.65 5.70 4.02
C SER A 3 -2.07 6.99 4.74
N VAL A 4 -1.52 7.26 5.92
CA VAL A 4 -1.76 8.51 6.67
C VAL A 4 -1.17 9.71 5.92
N LEU A 5 0.07 9.59 5.46
CA LEU A 5 0.75 10.65 4.69
C LEU A 5 0.02 10.96 3.36
N SER A 6 -0.64 9.98 2.74
CA SER A 6 -1.47 10.20 1.56
C SER A 6 -2.64 11.16 1.86
N HIS A 7 -3.26 11.08 3.04
CA HIS A 7 -4.28 12.05 3.44
C HIS A 7 -3.72 13.46 3.61
N PHE A 8 -2.49 13.59 4.12
CA PHE A 8 -1.82 14.89 4.18
C PHE A 8 -1.54 15.43 2.78
N HIS A 9 -1.10 14.59 1.83
CA HIS A 9 -1.01 15.00 0.43
C HIS A 9 -2.35 15.52 -0.09
N PHE A 10 -3.46 14.78 0.10
CA PHE A 10 -4.78 15.23 -0.37
C PHE A 10 -5.20 16.58 0.23
N LEU A 11 -4.83 16.83 1.49
CA LEU A 11 -5.13 18.08 2.19
C LEU A 11 -4.27 19.23 1.65
N LEU A 12 -2.95 19.05 1.61
CA LEU A 12 -1.98 20.08 1.23
C LEU A 12 -2.08 20.43 -0.27
N SER A 13 -2.31 19.42 -1.11
CA SER A 13 -2.40 19.57 -2.55
C SER A 13 -3.79 20.02 -3.02
N ALA A 14 -4.76 20.13 -2.10
CA ALA A 14 -6.18 20.39 -2.39
C ALA A 14 -6.76 19.42 -3.43
N TRP A 15 -6.52 18.11 -3.23
CA TRP A 15 -6.91 17.04 -4.15
C TRP A 15 -6.37 17.27 -5.58
N ARG A 16 -5.05 17.37 -5.73
CA ARG A 16 -4.42 17.53 -7.05
C ARG A 16 -4.88 16.43 -8.01
N PRO A 17 -5.41 16.79 -9.20
CA PRO A 17 -5.65 15.81 -10.24
C PRO A 17 -4.35 15.12 -10.63
N LEU A 18 -4.41 13.82 -10.84
CA LEU A 18 -3.27 13.06 -11.33
C LEU A 18 -2.91 13.54 -12.74
N ASN A 19 -1.62 13.69 -13.00
CA ASN A 19 -1.13 13.94 -14.34
C ASN A 19 -0.91 12.60 -15.06
N THR A 20 -1.70 12.39 -16.10
CA THR A 20 -1.71 11.18 -16.91
C THR A 20 -0.98 11.38 -18.25
N SER A 21 -0.14 12.41 -18.39
CA SER A 21 0.57 12.70 -19.65
C SER A 21 1.54 11.61 -20.11
N TYR A 22 1.87 10.64 -19.26
CA TYR A 22 2.68 9.47 -19.62
C TYR A 22 1.91 8.43 -20.43
N VAL A 23 0.59 8.45 -20.44
CA VAL A 23 -0.20 7.63 -21.36
C VAL A 23 -0.43 8.36 -22.67
N SER A 24 -0.65 7.60 -23.74
CA SER A 24 -0.93 8.13 -25.06
C SER A 24 -2.25 8.91 -25.08
N GLN A 25 -2.34 9.88 -25.99
CA GLN A 25 -3.56 10.68 -26.17
C GLN A 25 -4.78 9.83 -26.56
N GLY A 26 -4.57 8.64 -27.14
CA GLY A 26 -5.65 7.71 -27.49
C GLY A 26 -6.15 6.88 -26.30
N PHE A 27 -5.46 6.91 -25.17
CA PHE A 27 -5.89 6.23 -23.96
C PHE A 27 -7.00 7.04 -23.30
N TYR A 28 -8.19 6.44 -23.20
CA TYR A 28 -9.35 7.07 -22.57
C TYR A 28 -9.88 6.20 -21.43
N GLU A 29 -9.87 6.77 -20.23
CA GLU A 29 -10.48 6.21 -19.04
C GLU A 29 -11.16 7.35 -18.27
N PRO A 30 -12.49 7.31 -18.06
CA PRO A 30 -13.20 8.34 -17.32
C PRO A 30 -12.68 8.55 -15.90
N ALA A 31 -12.27 7.46 -15.22
CA ALA A 31 -11.80 7.52 -13.86
C ALA A 31 -10.30 7.86 -13.79
N VAL A 32 -9.95 9.14 -13.82
CA VAL A 32 -8.54 9.61 -13.76
C VAL A 32 -8.02 9.90 -12.35
N ASN A 33 -8.89 9.85 -11.33
CA ASN A 33 -8.52 10.14 -9.95
C ASN A 33 -7.89 8.93 -9.24
N VAL A 34 -7.25 9.20 -8.11
CA VAL A 34 -6.79 8.17 -7.16
C VAL A 34 -7.93 7.21 -6.79
N THR A 35 -7.60 5.93 -6.61
CA THR A 35 -8.60 4.86 -6.40
C THR A 35 -9.39 5.03 -5.10
N ARG A 36 -10.56 4.40 -5.03
CA ARG A 36 -11.43 4.42 -3.83
C ARG A 36 -10.68 3.97 -2.58
N ILE A 37 -9.89 2.90 -2.69
CA ILE A 37 -9.12 2.32 -1.58
C ILE A 37 -8.09 3.33 -1.07
N LEU A 38 -7.34 4.00 -1.96
CA LEU A 38 -6.36 5.00 -1.56
C LEU A 38 -7.00 6.26 -0.91
N ARG A 39 -8.29 6.51 -1.20
CA ARG A 39 -9.08 7.60 -0.59
C ARG A 39 -9.77 7.19 0.72
N ALA A 40 -9.79 5.90 1.05
CA ALA A 40 -10.45 5.40 2.25
C ALA A 40 -9.77 6.01 3.49
N PRO A 41 -10.52 6.30 4.57
CA PRO A 41 -9.92 6.75 5.82
C PRO A 41 -8.80 5.81 6.26
N SER A 42 -7.66 6.37 6.64
CA SER A 42 -6.51 5.63 7.16
C SER A 42 -6.59 5.50 8.68
N ALA A 43 -6.18 4.35 9.22
CA ALA A 43 -6.06 4.13 10.65
C ALA A 43 -4.65 3.61 10.99
N VAL A 44 -4.17 3.97 12.18
CA VAL A 44 -2.90 3.51 12.76
C VAL A 44 -3.04 3.43 14.27
N PHE A 45 -2.25 2.56 14.90
CA PHE A 45 -2.06 2.57 16.34
C PHE A 45 -0.80 3.35 16.70
N LEU A 46 -0.88 4.13 17.77
CA LEU A 46 0.26 4.74 18.44
C LEU A 46 0.44 4.02 19.77
N ARG A 47 1.31 3.01 19.82
CA ARG A 47 1.51 2.16 21.01
C ARG A 47 2.52 2.76 21.96
N TYR A 48 2.18 2.83 23.24
CA TYR A 48 3.07 3.37 24.26
C TYR A 48 3.83 2.25 24.97
N LYS A 49 5.15 2.37 25.05
CA LYS A 49 5.99 1.48 25.85
C LYS A 49 7.20 2.25 26.39
N ASP A 50 7.38 2.23 27.72
CA ASP A 50 8.58 2.75 28.41
C ASP A 50 9.04 4.16 27.99
N GLY A 51 8.09 5.07 27.77
CA GLY A 51 8.38 6.47 27.41
C GLY A 51 8.51 6.73 25.91
N VAL A 52 8.40 5.70 25.08
CA VAL A 52 8.43 5.78 23.62
C VAL A 52 7.05 5.46 23.06
N TYR A 53 6.70 6.11 21.96
CA TYR A 53 5.52 5.77 21.17
C TYR A 53 5.96 5.17 19.82
N ALA A 54 5.44 3.99 19.49
CA ALA A 54 5.62 3.33 18.19
C ALA A 54 4.35 3.49 17.35
N ILE A 55 4.49 3.57 16.02
CA ILE A 55 3.36 3.66 15.10
C ILE A 55 3.24 2.33 14.37
N ASP A 56 2.13 1.64 14.59
CA ASP A 56 1.83 0.34 13.96
C ASP A 56 0.69 0.50 12.94
N ALA A 57 0.71 -0.31 11.89
CA ALA A 57 -0.41 -0.41 10.96
C ALA A 57 -1.68 -0.92 11.66
N ASP A 58 -2.84 -0.49 11.17
CA ASP A 58 -4.13 -1.00 11.61
C ASP A 58 -4.58 -2.13 10.67
N LYS A 59 -4.38 -3.39 11.12
CA LYS A 59 -4.67 -4.61 10.33
C LYS A 59 -6.14 -5.07 10.43
N GLU A 60 -7.05 -4.22 10.89
CA GLU A 60 -8.45 -4.59 11.19
C GLU A 60 -9.16 -5.24 9.98
N PHE A 61 -8.91 -4.73 8.78
CA PHE A 61 -9.53 -5.20 7.53
C PHE A 61 -8.55 -5.94 6.62
N ASP A 62 -7.41 -6.39 7.16
CA ASP A 62 -6.46 -7.14 6.36
C ASP A 62 -7.03 -8.51 5.99
N SER A 63 -6.67 -8.97 4.79
CA SER A 63 -7.11 -10.24 4.24
C SER A 63 -5.99 -10.89 3.44
N ALA A 64 -5.90 -12.21 3.52
CA ALA A 64 -4.90 -12.95 2.77
C ALA A 64 -5.17 -12.88 1.28
N ASN A 65 -4.12 -12.67 0.49
CA ASN A 65 -4.19 -12.80 -0.95
C ASN A 65 -2.90 -13.41 -1.52
N ILE A 66 -3.01 -14.04 -2.69
CA ILE A 66 -1.90 -14.72 -3.38
C ILE A 66 -0.72 -13.80 -3.70
N LEU A 67 -0.98 -12.49 -3.83
CA LEU A 67 0.02 -11.54 -4.29
C LEU A 67 1.04 -11.17 -3.20
N MET A 68 0.70 -11.32 -1.91
CA MET A 68 1.63 -11.06 -0.79
C MET A 68 2.84 -11.99 -0.86
N ASN A 69 2.59 -13.31 -0.86
CA ASN A 69 3.66 -14.33 -0.93
C ASN A 69 4.44 -14.25 -2.25
N LEU A 70 3.75 -13.94 -3.35
CA LEU A 70 4.40 -13.80 -4.64
C LEU A 70 5.34 -12.59 -4.69
N GLY A 71 5.00 -11.49 -4.00
CA GLY A 71 5.87 -10.33 -3.85
C GLY A 71 7.22 -10.71 -3.26
N ARG A 72 7.22 -11.33 -2.07
CA ARG A 72 8.44 -11.79 -1.38
C ARG A 72 9.24 -12.79 -2.22
N SER A 73 8.55 -13.73 -2.86
CA SER A 73 9.21 -14.71 -3.74
C SER A 73 9.85 -14.04 -4.96
N MET A 74 9.20 -13.04 -5.56
CA MET A 74 9.74 -12.32 -6.71
C MET A 74 10.88 -11.38 -6.34
N GLU A 75 10.87 -10.80 -5.14
CA GLU A 75 12.02 -10.03 -4.65
C GLU A 75 13.27 -10.91 -4.59
N LYS A 76 13.20 -12.06 -3.91
CA LYS A 76 14.29 -13.05 -3.87
C LYS A 76 14.71 -13.50 -5.28
N LEU A 77 13.75 -13.76 -6.16
CA LEU A 77 14.02 -14.15 -7.56
C LEU A 77 14.81 -13.09 -8.33
N LEU A 78 14.57 -11.81 -8.06
CA LEU A 78 15.15 -10.69 -8.81
C LEU A 78 16.44 -10.15 -8.20
N THR A 79 16.74 -10.47 -6.93
CA THR A 79 17.94 -10.00 -6.23
C THR A 79 19.00 -11.08 -6.02
N MET A 80 18.62 -12.36 -6.01
CA MET A 80 19.54 -13.46 -5.73
C MET A 80 20.11 -14.10 -7.00
N PRO A 81 21.34 -14.64 -6.94
CA PRO A 81 21.83 -15.55 -7.96
C PRO A 81 20.87 -16.73 -8.15
N THR A 82 20.67 -17.17 -9.40
CA THR A 82 19.74 -18.26 -9.72
C THR A 82 19.98 -19.50 -8.88
N GLU A 83 21.24 -19.93 -8.74
CA GLU A 83 21.61 -21.14 -7.98
C GLU A 83 21.19 -21.06 -6.51
N GLU A 84 21.22 -19.87 -5.91
CA GLU A 84 20.79 -19.65 -4.53
C GLU A 84 19.26 -19.61 -4.44
N PHE A 85 18.60 -18.93 -5.37
CA PHE A 85 17.14 -18.89 -5.44
C PHE A 85 16.52 -20.28 -5.59
N GLU A 86 17.13 -21.16 -6.39
CA GLU A 86 16.69 -22.54 -6.60
C GLU A 86 16.58 -23.35 -5.28
N ARG A 87 17.35 -22.99 -4.25
CA ARG A 87 17.31 -23.62 -2.92
C ARG A 87 16.04 -23.30 -2.14
N TYR A 88 15.32 -22.24 -2.51
CA TYR A 88 14.01 -21.89 -1.94
C TYR A 88 12.86 -22.68 -2.58
N ARG A 89 13.09 -23.41 -3.68
CA ARG A 89 12.03 -24.25 -4.26
C ARG A 89 11.64 -25.37 -3.30
N LYS A 90 10.34 -25.65 -3.23
CA LYS A 90 9.78 -26.76 -2.44
C LYS A 90 10.45 -28.10 -2.78
N SER A 91 10.78 -28.30 -4.05
CA SER A 91 11.43 -29.50 -4.59
C SER A 91 12.95 -29.55 -4.37
N SER A 92 13.58 -28.52 -3.81
CA SER A 92 15.03 -28.53 -3.57
C SER A 92 15.39 -29.56 -2.50
N SER A 93 16.41 -30.36 -2.76
CA SER A 93 17.00 -31.27 -1.77
C SER A 93 17.94 -30.56 -0.79
N ASP A 94 18.51 -29.43 -1.19
CA ASP A 94 19.32 -28.54 -0.35
C ASP A 94 18.50 -27.29 -0.03
N LYS A 95 17.63 -27.38 0.99
CA LYS A 95 16.76 -26.28 1.39
C LYS A 95 17.55 -25.27 2.23
N VAL A 96 17.28 -23.98 1.99
CA VAL A 96 17.80 -22.88 2.83
C VAL A 96 17.37 -23.11 4.29
N THR A 97 18.26 -22.92 5.26
CA THR A 97 17.92 -22.94 6.69
C THR A 97 17.75 -21.50 7.20
N PRO A 98 16.96 -21.24 8.25
CA PRO A 98 16.77 -19.88 8.78
C PRO A 98 18.09 -19.16 9.08
N GLU A 99 19.09 -19.90 9.59
CA GLU A 99 20.40 -19.34 9.93
C GLU A 99 21.24 -18.94 8.71
N SER A 100 20.85 -19.37 7.52
CA SER A 100 21.52 -19.04 6.26
C SER A 100 20.90 -17.85 5.53
N VAL A 101 19.76 -17.33 6.01
CA VAL A 101 19.12 -16.14 5.45
C VAL A 101 19.87 -14.91 5.97
N ALA A 102 20.39 -14.09 5.06
CA ALA A 102 21.05 -12.85 5.44
C ALA A 102 20.04 -11.90 6.09
N PRO A 103 20.44 -11.14 7.13
CA PRO A 103 19.56 -10.16 7.74
C PRO A 103 19.23 -9.06 6.72
N GLU A 104 18.01 -8.54 6.80
CA GLU A 104 17.54 -7.47 5.95
C GLU A 104 18.32 -6.17 6.18
N SER A 105 18.40 -5.36 5.13
CA SER A 105 19.07 -4.06 5.17
C SER A 105 18.06 -2.95 5.41
N PHE A 106 18.37 -2.06 6.37
CA PHE A 106 17.49 -0.96 6.74
C PHE A 106 18.20 0.41 6.65
N HIS A 107 17.44 1.42 6.25
CA HIS A 107 17.82 2.82 6.38
C HIS A 107 16.99 3.50 7.48
N TYR A 108 17.66 4.24 8.36
CA TYR A 108 17.01 5.01 9.42
C TYR A 108 17.11 6.50 9.12
N SER A 109 15.98 7.19 9.15
CA SER A 109 15.88 8.63 8.90
C SER A 109 15.09 9.32 10.00
N THR A 110 15.37 10.61 10.21
CA THR A 110 14.65 11.43 11.20
C THR A 110 13.99 12.62 10.54
N CYS A 111 12.80 12.98 11.03
CA CYS A 111 12.08 14.19 10.61
C CYS A 111 11.25 14.72 11.77
N GLY A 112 11.65 15.85 12.36
CA GLY A 112 11.06 16.32 13.62
C GLY A 112 11.28 15.30 14.73
N ASN A 113 10.20 14.91 15.42
CA ASN A 113 10.26 13.88 16.47
C ASN A 113 10.11 12.43 15.93
N PHE A 114 9.99 12.25 14.62
CA PHE A 114 9.92 10.90 14.04
C PHE A 114 11.31 10.31 13.84
N LEU A 115 11.47 9.06 14.27
CA LEU A 115 12.46 8.11 13.74
C LEU A 115 11.72 7.16 12.81
N MET A 116 12.13 7.10 11.55
CA MET A 116 11.56 6.24 10.52
C MET A 116 12.58 5.20 10.11
N ARG A 117 12.13 3.98 9.85
CA ARG A 117 12.92 2.89 9.29
C ARG A 117 12.31 2.51 7.95
N ALA A 118 13.14 2.37 6.93
CA ALA A 118 12.76 1.82 5.64
C ALA A 118 13.61 0.58 5.35
N GLN A 119 12.97 -0.51 4.96
CA GLN A 119 13.64 -1.66 4.37
C GLN A 119 14.19 -1.30 2.99
N LEU A 120 15.31 -1.91 2.62
CA LEU A 120 16.01 -1.65 1.37
C LEU A 120 16.11 -2.93 0.55
N ASP A 121 15.48 -2.93 -0.63
CA ASP A 121 15.40 -4.13 -1.47
C ASP A 121 16.64 -4.31 -2.35
N ALA A 122 17.09 -3.24 -3.01
CA ALA A 122 18.14 -3.34 -4.02
C ALA A 122 19.04 -2.09 -4.12
N HIS A 123 20.25 -2.32 -4.65
CA HIS A 123 21.26 -1.29 -4.89
C HIS A 123 21.91 -1.50 -6.26
N ASP A 124 22.05 -0.42 -7.04
CA ASP A 124 22.82 -0.42 -8.28
C ASP A 124 23.65 0.87 -8.40
N PRO A 125 24.98 0.78 -8.56
CA PRO A 125 25.85 1.96 -8.61
C PRO A 125 25.68 2.81 -9.87
N ARG A 126 24.90 2.36 -10.87
CA ARG A 126 24.57 3.15 -12.07
C ARG A 126 23.48 4.18 -11.80
N LEU A 127 22.68 4.01 -10.74
CA LEU A 127 21.65 4.96 -10.34
C LEU A 127 22.28 6.14 -9.59
N PRO A 128 21.68 7.34 -9.66
CA PRO A 128 22.19 8.51 -8.96
C PRO A 128 22.01 8.39 -7.44
N GLY A 129 22.60 9.34 -6.71
CA GLY A 129 22.43 9.44 -5.26
C GLY A 129 23.10 8.28 -4.52
N THR A 130 22.32 7.55 -3.72
CA THR A 130 22.78 6.40 -2.93
C THR A 130 22.84 5.11 -3.75
N GLY A 131 22.29 5.10 -4.97
CA GLY A 131 22.13 3.89 -5.77
C GLY A 131 21.03 2.94 -5.25
N MET A 132 20.33 3.29 -4.16
CA MET A 132 19.27 2.47 -3.57
C MET A 132 17.96 2.64 -4.33
N PHE A 133 17.25 1.55 -4.56
CA PHE A 133 15.93 1.56 -5.17
C PHE A 133 15.07 0.41 -4.61
N ASP A 134 13.77 0.61 -4.71
CA ASP A 134 12.77 -0.33 -4.21
C ASP A 134 12.40 -1.35 -5.30
N LEU A 135 12.07 -2.58 -4.93
CA LEU A 135 11.55 -3.59 -5.86
C LEU A 135 10.04 -3.75 -5.63
N LYS A 136 9.28 -3.69 -6.72
CA LYS A 136 7.83 -3.90 -6.66
C LYS A 136 7.36 -4.77 -7.79
N THR A 137 6.22 -5.40 -7.56
CA THR A 137 5.58 -6.26 -8.55
C THR A 137 4.21 -5.72 -8.87
N ARG A 138 3.82 -5.84 -10.15
CA ARG A 138 2.54 -5.38 -10.65
C ARG A 138 1.81 -6.52 -11.33
N ALA A 139 0.83 -7.07 -10.64
CA ALA A 139 -0.09 -8.03 -11.23
C ALA A 139 -0.97 -7.31 -12.26
N VAL A 140 -1.25 -7.98 -13.38
CA VAL A 140 -2.18 -7.47 -14.39
C VAL A 140 -3.58 -7.26 -13.82
N VAL A 141 -4.34 -6.36 -14.47
CA VAL A 141 -5.68 -5.96 -14.01
C VAL A 141 -6.64 -7.14 -13.77
N SER A 142 -6.53 -8.24 -14.53
CA SER A 142 -7.38 -9.43 -14.33
C SER A 142 -7.19 -10.10 -12.96
N ILE A 143 -5.99 -9.98 -12.38
CA ILE A 143 -5.66 -10.51 -11.06
C ILE A 143 -6.02 -9.50 -9.98
N ARG A 144 -5.68 -8.21 -10.19
CA ARG A 144 -5.96 -7.14 -9.20
C ARG A 144 -7.45 -6.92 -8.96
N MET A 145 -8.29 -7.18 -9.96
CA MET A 145 -9.74 -7.02 -9.84
C MET A 145 -10.40 -8.24 -9.18
N ASN A 146 -9.73 -9.40 -9.15
CA ASN A 146 -10.20 -10.56 -8.41
C ASN A 146 -9.03 -11.45 -7.96
N THR A 147 -8.50 -11.20 -6.76
CA THR A 147 -7.41 -12.00 -6.18
C THR A 147 -7.85 -13.32 -5.59
N ARG A 148 -9.15 -13.52 -5.32
CA ARG A 148 -9.69 -14.77 -4.77
C ARG A 148 -9.76 -15.83 -5.84
N ASN A 149 -10.42 -15.50 -6.95
CA ASN A 149 -10.55 -16.33 -8.15
C ASN A 149 -9.47 -15.97 -9.18
N TYR A 150 -8.23 -15.80 -8.69
CA TYR A 150 -7.10 -15.35 -9.49
C TYR A 150 -6.79 -16.32 -10.64
N ASP A 151 -7.07 -17.61 -10.48
CA ASP A 151 -6.91 -18.68 -11.47
C ASP A 151 -7.65 -18.39 -12.80
N ARG A 152 -8.82 -17.74 -12.71
CA ARG A 152 -9.57 -17.27 -13.89
C ARG A 152 -8.85 -16.11 -14.59
N GLY A 153 -8.14 -15.29 -13.82
CA GLY A 153 -7.38 -14.13 -14.27
C GLY A 153 -5.98 -14.42 -14.84
N ILE A 154 -5.35 -15.54 -14.48
CA ILE A 154 -3.95 -15.89 -14.87
C ILE A 154 -3.72 -15.87 -16.38
N GLY A 155 -4.76 -16.12 -17.16
CA GLY A 155 -4.67 -16.18 -18.61
C GLY A 155 -4.35 -14.86 -19.31
N TYR A 156 -4.65 -13.73 -18.66
CA TYR A 156 -4.50 -12.39 -19.25
C TYR A 156 -3.05 -12.13 -19.64
N GLN A 157 -2.84 -11.50 -20.80
CA GLN A 157 -1.52 -11.20 -21.36
C GLN A 157 -1.35 -9.71 -21.61
N ILE A 158 -0.15 -9.19 -21.42
CA ILE A 158 0.26 -7.91 -22.01
C ILE A 158 0.79 -8.21 -23.42
N LYS A 159 0.00 -7.88 -24.44
CA LYS A 159 0.29 -8.16 -25.87
C LYS A 159 0.96 -6.98 -26.58
N GLY A 160 0.85 -5.77 -26.03
CA GLY A 160 1.37 -4.57 -26.69
C GLY A 160 1.67 -3.43 -25.72
N ARG A 161 2.24 -2.35 -26.25
CA ARG A 161 2.59 -1.16 -25.47
C ARG A 161 1.36 -0.31 -25.14
N PHE A 162 0.48 -0.10 -26.11
CA PHE A 162 -0.66 0.82 -26.02
C PHE A 162 -1.99 0.08 -26.01
N GLY A 163 -3.01 0.67 -25.37
CA GLY A 163 -4.38 0.16 -25.30
C GLY A 163 -4.98 0.22 -23.90
N ILE A 164 -6.30 0.04 -23.80
CA ILE A 164 -7.05 0.04 -22.52
C ILE A 164 -7.13 -1.33 -21.83
N PHE A 165 -6.77 -2.40 -22.54
CA PHE A 165 -6.64 -3.77 -22.06
C PHE A 165 -5.46 -4.44 -22.76
N GLU A 166 -4.96 -5.52 -22.16
CA GLU A 166 -3.86 -6.35 -22.64
C GLU A 166 -2.61 -5.54 -23.05
N SER A 167 -2.35 -4.43 -22.35
CA SER A 167 -1.31 -3.46 -22.70
C SER A 167 -0.51 -3.03 -21.48
N PHE A 168 0.75 -2.65 -21.71
CA PHE A 168 1.57 -2.01 -20.68
C PHE A 168 0.96 -0.67 -20.22
N GLU A 169 0.49 0.13 -21.17
CA GLU A 169 -0.12 1.44 -20.90
C GLU A 169 -1.29 1.36 -19.90
N ARG A 170 -2.12 0.30 -19.97
CA ARG A 170 -3.18 0.08 -18.99
C ARG A 170 -2.63 -0.18 -17.59
N GLU A 171 -1.64 -1.06 -17.47
CA GLU A 171 -1.09 -1.42 -16.17
C GLU A 171 -0.33 -0.24 -15.54
N TYR A 172 0.37 0.55 -16.36
CA TYR A 172 1.05 1.77 -15.94
C TYR A 172 0.05 2.87 -15.53
N PHE A 173 -1.04 3.06 -16.28
CA PHE A 173 -2.11 4.00 -15.92
C PHE A 173 -2.73 3.66 -14.55
N ASP A 174 -3.06 2.39 -14.33
CA ASP A 174 -3.61 1.96 -13.05
C ASP A 174 -2.60 2.16 -11.91
N MET A 175 -1.30 1.99 -12.20
CA MET A 175 -0.23 2.20 -11.22
C MET A 175 -0.10 3.67 -10.80
N ILE A 176 -0.26 4.63 -11.74
CA ILE A 176 -0.36 6.06 -11.42
C ILE A 176 -1.49 6.32 -10.40
N ARG A 177 -2.64 5.69 -10.60
CA ARG A 177 -3.85 5.94 -9.79
C ARG A 177 -3.84 5.29 -8.41
N ALA A 178 -3.13 4.18 -8.28
CA ALA A 178 -3.34 3.29 -7.15
C ALA A 178 -2.06 3.02 -6.35
N ALA A 179 -0.88 3.13 -6.97
CA ALA A 179 0.38 2.76 -6.33
C ALA A 179 1.38 3.92 -6.23
N PHE A 180 1.43 4.84 -7.20
CA PHE A 180 2.45 5.90 -7.24
C PHE A 180 2.51 6.74 -5.96
N MET A 181 1.37 7.04 -5.34
CA MET A 181 1.36 7.77 -4.06
C MET A 181 2.14 7.03 -2.98
N LYS A 182 1.85 5.73 -2.80
CA LYS A 182 2.54 4.89 -1.82
C LYS A 182 4.04 4.81 -2.15
N TYR A 183 4.34 4.50 -3.41
CA TYR A 183 5.70 4.34 -3.93
C TYR A 183 6.55 5.60 -3.72
N SER A 184 6.02 6.76 -4.08
CA SER A 184 6.65 8.06 -3.90
C SER A 184 6.97 8.35 -2.43
N LEU A 185 6.04 8.01 -1.52
CA LEU A 185 6.26 8.16 -0.09
C LEU A 185 7.31 7.18 0.45
N GLN A 186 7.30 5.91 0.03
CA GLN A 186 8.29 4.90 0.44
C GLN A 186 9.70 5.32 0.00
N VAL A 187 9.84 5.72 -1.26
CA VAL A 187 11.11 6.20 -1.82
C VAL A 187 11.65 7.41 -1.04
N ARG A 188 10.78 8.33 -0.62
CA ARG A 188 11.16 9.48 0.22
C ARG A 188 11.58 9.09 1.64
N VAL A 189 10.82 8.19 2.28
CA VAL A 189 11.13 7.71 3.64
C VAL A 189 12.48 6.97 3.65
N GLY A 190 12.71 6.11 2.65
CA GLY A 190 13.93 5.31 2.51
C GLY A 190 15.10 5.98 1.79
N ARG A 191 14.93 7.22 1.32
CA ARG A 191 15.95 7.96 0.53
C ARG A 191 16.46 7.16 -0.68
N MET A 192 15.53 6.52 -1.36
CA MET A 192 15.76 5.75 -2.58
C MET A 192 15.65 6.66 -3.82
N ASP A 193 16.15 6.21 -4.97
CA ASP A 193 16.04 6.96 -6.23
C ASP A 193 14.71 6.71 -6.96
N GLY A 194 14.14 5.52 -6.81
CA GLY A 194 12.95 5.10 -7.53
C GLY A 194 12.58 3.66 -7.23
N ILE A 195 11.73 3.10 -8.10
CA ILE A 195 11.19 1.76 -7.97
C ILE A 195 11.38 0.98 -9.27
N PHE A 196 11.85 -0.26 -9.17
CA PHE A 196 11.90 -1.20 -10.28
C PHE A 196 10.71 -2.16 -10.21
N VAL A 197 9.83 -2.07 -11.22
CA VAL A 197 8.53 -2.76 -11.24
C VAL A 197 8.57 -3.95 -12.20
N ALA A 198 8.25 -5.15 -11.71
CA ALA A 198 8.05 -6.35 -12.52
C ALA A 198 6.55 -6.57 -12.82
N PHE A 199 6.17 -6.55 -14.10
CA PHE A 199 4.78 -6.80 -14.52
C PHE A 199 4.54 -8.29 -14.76
N HIS A 200 3.47 -8.85 -14.20
CA HIS A 200 3.22 -10.30 -14.26
C HIS A 200 1.73 -10.66 -14.21
N ASN A 201 1.40 -11.90 -14.55
CA ASN A 201 0.06 -12.48 -14.39
C ASN A 201 0.05 -13.68 -13.42
N ILE A 202 0.97 -13.65 -12.44
CA ILE A 202 1.31 -14.76 -11.53
C ILE A 202 2.08 -15.89 -12.23
N LYS A 203 1.68 -16.28 -13.44
CA LYS A 203 2.30 -17.40 -14.18
C LYS A 203 3.57 -17.03 -14.94
N ARG A 204 3.66 -15.79 -15.43
CA ARG A 204 4.83 -15.26 -16.13
C ARG A 204 5.06 -13.79 -15.82
N ILE A 205 6.32 -13.37 -15.96
CA ILE A 205 6.70 -11.96 -16.06
C ILE A 205 6.59 -11.53 -17.53
N PHE A 206 6.08 -10.33 -17.76
CA PHE A 206 5.95 -9.71 -19.08
C PHE A 206 7.11 -8.76 -19.40
N GLY A 207 7.67 -8.13 -18.37
CA GLY A 207 8.74 -7.16 -18.50
C GLY A 207 8.89 -6.34 -17.24
N PHE A 208 9.82 -5.38 -17.30
CA PHE A 208 10.21 -4.55 -16.19
C PHE A 208 10.17 -3.07 -16.58
N GLN A 209 9.90 -2.20 -15.61
CA GLN A 209 10.00 -0.75 -15.76
C GLN A 209 10.66 -0.15 -14.52
N TYR A 210 11.72 0.64 -14.72
CA TYR A 210 12.22 1.51 -13.65
C TYR A 210 11.43 2.82 -13.65
N VAL A 211 10.90 3.22 -12.50
CA VAL A 211 10.12 4.45 -12.30
C VAL A 211 10.86 5.30 -11.27
N SER A 212 11.47 6.39 -11.74
CA SER A 212 12.23 7.31 -10.90
C SER A 212 11.31 8.17 -10.02
N LEU A 213 11.85 8.73 -8.93
CA LEU A 213 11.11 9.71 -8.11
C LEU A 213 10.63 10.94 -8.91
N PRO A 214 11.45 11.57 -9.80
CA PRO A 214 10.97 12.62 -10.71
C PRO A 214 9.78 12.22 -11.60
N GLU A 215 9.73 10.97 -12.06
CA GLU A 215 8.64 10.46 -12.89
C GLU A 215 7.35 10.30 -12.07
N MET A 216 7.45 9.79 -10.84
CA MET A 216 6.32 9.76 -9.90
C MET A 216 5.84 11.17 -9.54
N ASP A 217 6.74 12.12 -9.32
CA ASP A 217 6.38 13.51 -9.01
C ASP A 217 5.73 14.22 -10.20
N LEU A 218 6.09 13.88 -11.44
CA LEU A 218 5.38 14.42 -12.59
C LEU A 218 3.92 14.00 -12.57
N ALA A 219 3.63 12.75 -12.21
CA ALA A 219 2.29 12.19 -12.12
C ALA A 219 1.50 12.73 -10.91
N LEU A 220 2.15 12.88 -9.74
CA LEU A 220 1.49 13.22 -8.47
C LEU A 220 1.47 14.72 -8.17
N HIS A 221 2.54 15.44 -8.53
CA HIS A 221 2.75 16.86 -8.22
C HIS A 221 2.71 17.75 -9.48
N GLY A 222 2.75 17.16 -10.67
CA GLY A 222 2.66 17.88 -11.94
C GLY A 222 3.99 18.46 -12.43
N GLN A 223 5.11 18.05 -11.85
CA GLN A 223 6.46 18.49 -12.24
C GLN A 223 7.50 17.41 -11.92
N THR A 224 8.60 17.36 -12.68
CA THR A 224 9.69 16.40 -12.44
C THR A 224 10.69 16.86 -11.37
N ASP A 225 10.73 18.16 -11.07
CA ASP A 225 11.54 18.68 -9.97
C ASP A 225 10.93 18.26 -8.63
N THR A 226 11.67 17.45 -7.87
CA THR A 226 11.18 16.78 -6.66
C THR A 226 10.96 17.72 -5.48
N VAL A 227 11.44 18.96 -5.57
CA VAL A 227 11.41 19.94 -4.48
C VAL A 227 9.99 20.15 -3.94
N LEU A 228 8.96 20.13 -4.79
CA LEU A 228 7.57 20.23 -4.34
C LEU A 228 7.16 19.04 -3.48
N GLY A 229 7.34 17.82 -3.98
CA GLY A 229 6.99 16.61 -3.24
C GLY A 229 7.80 16.44 -1.96
N ASP A 230 9.09 16.82 -1.98
CA ASP A 230 9.97 16.78 -0.81
C ASP A 230 9.54 17.77 0.27
N THR A 231 9.17 18.99 -0.13
CA THR A 231 8.64 20.02 0.79
C THR A 231 7.27 19.61 1.35
N GLU A 232 6.39 19.07 0.50
CA GLU A 232 5.08 18.57 0.92
C GLU A 232 5.19 17.41 1.92
N PHE A 233 6.12 16.49 1.69
CA PHE A 233 6.42 15.39 2.60
C PHE A 233 6.86 15.91 3.98
N GLN A 234 7.80 16.86 4.02
CA GLN A 234 8.27 17.46 5.28
C GLN A 234 7.14 18.20 6.02
N LEU A 235 6.31 18.95 5.30
CA LEU A 235 5.14 19.62 5.89
C LEU A 235 4.12 18.62 6.43
N SER A 236 3.90 17.51 5.73
CA SER A 236 3.00 16.42 6.14
C SER A 236 3.46 15.81 7.47
N VAL A 237 4.74 15.42 7.57
CA VAL A 237 5.31 14.85 8.80
C VAL A 237 5.27 15.86 9.94
N SER A 238 5.59 17.14 9.69
CA SER A 238 5.53 18.19 10.72
C SER A 238 4.11 18.43 11.24
N LEU A 239 3.10 18.41 10.37
CA LEU A 239 1.71 18.59 10.79
C LEU A 239 1.23 17.38 11.58
N TRP A 240 1.62 16.17 11.17
CA TRP A 240 1.33 14.94 11.89
C TRP A 240 1.97 14.91 13.28
N ASP A 241 3.24 15.29 13.41
CA ASP A 241 3.95 15.41 14.69
C ASP A 241 3.15 16.28 15.69
N ARG A 242 2.64 17.43 15.23
CA ARG A 242 1.82 18.33 16.06
C ARG A 242 0.48 17.71 16.49
N ILE A 243 -0.12 16.88 15.64
CA ILE A 243 -1.36 16.16 15.96
C ILE A 243 -1.08 15.09 17.01
N LEU A 244 -0.02 14.30 16.83
CA LEU A 244 0.41 13.29 17.80
C LEU A 244 0.72 13.93 19.16
N ALA A 245 1.42 15.07 19.19
CA ALA A 245 1.69 15.80 20.42
C ALA A 245 0.40 16.22 21.16
N LYS A 246 -0.62 16.71 20.43
CA LYS A 246 -1.92 17.07 21.04
C LYS A 246 -2.69 15.88 21.60
N ALA A 247 -2.67 14.76 20.88
CA ALA A 247 -3.36 13.56 21.29
C ALA A 247 -2.67 12.90 22.50
N THR A 248 -1.34 12.84 22.51
CA THR A 248 -0.54 12.29 23.63
C THR A 248 -0.53 13.21 24.85
N GLU A 249 -0.73 14.52 24.69
CA GLU A 249 -1.02 15.43 25.82
C GLU A 249 -2.38 15.12 26.46
N LYS A 250 -3.40 14.82 25.64
CA LYS A 250 -4.74 14.46 26.12
C LYS A 250 -4.79 13.06 26.75
N PHE A 251 -4.10 12.09 26.15
CA PHE A 251 -4.04 10.70 26.59
C PHE A 251 -2.60 10.29 26.91
N PRO A 252 -2.02 10.80 28.02
CA PRO A 252 -0.62 10.56 28.32
C PRO A 252 -0.35 9.10 28.71
N LYS A 253 0.75 8.55 28.18
CA LYS A 253 1.27 7.20 28.50
C LYS A 253 0.27 6.07 28.23
N GLN A 254 -0.58 6.27 27.22
CA GLN A 254 -1.57 5.31 26.78
C GLN A 254 -1.37 5.01 25.30
N SER A 255 -1.66 3.79 24.89
CA SER A 255 -1.74 3.47 23.46
C SER A 255 -3.00 4.13 22.89
N ILE A 256 -2.93 4.64 21.66
CA ILE A 256 -4.00 5.44 21.04
C ILE A 256 -4.26 4.90 19.63
N ARG A 257 -5.53 4.67 19.27
CA ARG A 257 -5.92 4.36 17.89
C ARG A 257 -6.33 5.64 17.19
N PHE A 258 -5.73 5.93 16.04
CA PHE A 258 -6.05 7.09 15.22
C PHE A 258 -6.81 6.71 13.96
N HIS A 259 -7.68 7.62 13.51
CA HIS A 259 -8.26 7.61 12.17
C HIS A 259 -8.08 8.98 11.52
N PHE A 260 -7.63 8.99 10.27
CA PHE A 260 -7.39 10.17 9.44
C PHE A 260 -8.28 10.10 8.20
N GLU A 261 -9.01 11.18 7.91
CA GLU A 261 -9.82 11.26 6.70
C GLU A 261 -9.81 12.68 6.13
N THR A 262 -9.09 12.87 5.03
CA THR A 262 -9.24 14.07 4.20
C THR A 262 -10.51 13.97 3.37
N ARG A 263 -11.34 15.02 3.42
CA ARG A 263 -12.59 15.12 2.66
C ARG A 263 -12.42 16.06 1.48
N ASP A 264 -12.96 15.63 0.34
CA ASP A 264 -13.05 16.42 -0.89
C ASP A 264 -14.30 17.29 -0.82
N THR A 265 -14.14 18.49 -0.24
CA THR A 265 -15.20 19.50 -0.16
C THR A 265 -14.72 20.79 -0.82
N LYS A 266 -15.59 21.81 -0.95
CA LYS A 266 -15.22 23.10 -1.54
C LYS A 266 -13.94 23.70 -0.94
N THR A 267 -13.73 23.52 0.36
CA THR A 267 -12.45 23.76 1.02
C THR A 267 -12.01 22.44 1.65
N PRO A 268 -10.96 21.78 1.13
CA PRO A 268 -10.49 20.52 1.69
C PRO A 268 -10.20 20.64 3.19
N LEU A 269 -10.61 19.63 3.93
CA LEU A 269 -10.39 19.52 5.37
C LEU A 269 -10.08 18.08 5.72
N MET A 270 -9.35 17.87 6.80
CA MET A 270 -9.04 16.54 7.32
C MET A 270 -9.65 16.36 8.69
N TYR A 271 -10.43 15.29 8.86
CA TYR A 271 -10.84 14.84 10.17
C TYR A 271 -9.76 13.94 10.77
N VAL A 272 -9.48 14.16 12.06
CA VAL A 272 -8.63 13.27 12.85
C VAL A 272 -9.38 12.89 14.11
N PHE A 273 -9.52 11.58 14.32
CA PHE A 273 -10.09 11.00 15.52
C PHE A 273 -9.02 10.19 16.24
N ALA A 274 -8.99 10.23 17.56
CA ALA A 274 -8.10 9.41 18.36
C ALA A 274 -8.79 8.98 19.66
N GLU A 275 -8.70 7.70 20.00
CA GLU A 275 -9.23 7.14 21.25
C GLU A 275 -8.14 6.33 21.96
N PRO A 276 -8.07 6.39 23.31
CA PRO A 276 -7.16 5.54 24.07
C PRO A 276 -7.62 4.08 23.95
N MET A 277 -6.65 3.17 23.86
CA MET A 277 -6.89 1.73 23.77
C MET A 277 -5.94 0.96 24.68
N THR A 278 -6.42 -0.14 25.25
CA THR A 278 -5.58 -1.08 25.99
C THR A 278 -4.88 -2.04 25.04
N GLU A 279 -3.75 -2.62 25.46
CA GLU A 279 -3.02 -3.60 24.64
C GLU A 279 -3.89 -4.82 24.30
N GLU A 280 -4.78 -5.24 25.19
CA GLU A 280 -5.73 -6.32 24.92
C GLU A 280 -6.73 -5.94 23.81
N GLN A 281 -7.22 -4.71 23.81
CA GLN A 281 -8.12 -4.24 22.75
C GLN A 281 -7.39 -4.11 21.40
N ILE A 282 -6.14 -3.64 21.40
CA ILE A 282 -5.31 -3.56 20.19
C ILE A 282 -5.07 -4.97 19.64
N ASN A 283 -4.61 -5.90 20.49
CA ASN A 283 -4.36 -7.28 20.08
C ASN A 283 -5.65 -7.97 19.58
N GLY A 284 -6.80 -7.67 20.18
CA GLY A 284 -8.10 -8.18 19.70
C GLY A 284 -8.47 -7.69 18.30
N ILE A 285 -8.10 -6.46 17.94
CA ILE A 285 -8.31 -5.92 16.58
C ILE A 285 -7.27 -6.50 15.61
N GLN A 286 -5.99 -6.49 15.99
CA GLN A 286 -4.87 -6.94 15.16
C GLN A 286 -4.98 -8.42 14.81
N ASN A 287 -5.41 -9.26 15.76
CA ASN A 287 -5.50 -10.70 15.57
C ASN A 287 -6.85 -11.17 15.01
N ARG A 288 -7.78 -10.26 14.70
CA ARG A 288 -9.17 -10.61 14.33
C ARG A 288 -9.25 -11.57 13.14
N ASN A 289 -8.44 -11.35 12.11
CA ASN A 289 -8.44 -12.14 10.88
C ASN A 289 -7.22 -13.07 10.78
N LYS A 290 -6.36 -13.13 11.82
CA LYS A 290 -5.04 -13.79 11.75
C LYS A 290 -5.15 -15.27 11.41
N GLU A 291 -6.01 -16.01 12.10
CA GLU A 291 -6.22 -17.44 11.85
C GLU A 291 -6.73 -17.73 10.42
N GLU A 292 -7.62 -16.89 9.89
CA GLU A 292 -8.13 -17.04 8.53
C GLU A 292 -7.05 -16.73 7.49
N ILE A 293 -6.27 -15.67 7.72
CA ILE A 293 -5.13 -15.29 6.88
C ILE A 293 -4.13 -16.44 6.81
N GLU A 294 -3.73 -16.98 7.96
CA GLU A 294 -2.80 -18.11 8.08
C GLU A 294 -3.34 -19.37 7.38
N ALA A 295 -4.63 -19.69 7.55
CA ALA A 295 -5.25 -20.84 6.89
C ALA A 295 -5.25 -20.71 5.35
N ILE A 296 -5.55 -19.52 4.83
CA ILE A 296 -5.52 -19.25 3.38
C ILE A 296 -4.09 -19.31 2.87
N GLN A 297 -3.13 -18.67 3.55
CA GLN A 297 -1.72 -18.73 3.19
C GLN A 297 -1.21 -20.17 3.18
N LYS A 298 -1.55 -20.96 4.19
CA LYS A 298 -1.21 -22.38 4.27
C LYS A 298 -1.77 -23.17 3.08
N LYS A 299 -3.04 -22.94 2.72
CA LYS A 299 -3.65 -23.58 1.54
C LYS A 299 -2.98 -23.17 0.22
N LEU A 300 -2.51 -21.94 0.11
CA LEU A 300 -1.80 -21.45 -1.08
C LEU A 300 -0.36 -21.98 -1.15
N LEU A 301 0.30 -22.13 -0.01
CA LEU A 301 1.70 -22.58 0.10
C LEU A 301 1.85 -24.10 0.13
N PHE A 302 0.85 -24.88 0.51
CA PHE A 302 0.95 -26.33 0.61
C PHE A 302 -0.19 -26.99 -0.15
N SER A 303 0.13 -27.94 -1.04
CA SER A 303 -0.89 -28.75 -1.71
C SER A 303 -1.36 -29.86 -0.75
N GLU A 304 -2.57 -30.40 -0.96
CA GLU A 304 -3.11 -31.49 -0.13
C GLU A 304 -2.22 -32.76 -0.13
N GLU A 305 -1.30 -32.88 -1.09
CA GLU A 305 -0.37 -34.01 -1.24
C GLU A 305 0.91 -33.86 -0.38
N ASP A 306 1.15 -32.70 0.23
CA ASP A 306 2.41 -32.36 0.96
C ASP A 306 2.36 -32.58 2.50
N GLU A 307 1.37 -33.32 3.01
CA GLU A 307 1.19 -33.64 4.45
C GLU A 307 2.46 -34.13 5.21
N PRO A 308 3.41 -34.90 4.64
CA PRO A 308 4.56 -35.37 5.41
C PRO A 308 5.69 -34.35 5.61
N ASP A 309 5.74 -33.24 4.85
CA ASP A 309 6.76 -32.17 5.01
C ASP A 309 6.33 -31.07 6.01
N ARG A 310 5.12 -31.20 6.57
CA ARG A 310 4.36 -30.22 7.36
C ARG A 310 5.09 -29.72 8.62
N ALA A 311 5.64 -30.63 9.42
CA ALA A 311 6.21 -30.28 10.73
C ALA A 311 7.57 -29.55 10.67
N LYS A 312 8.33 -29.66 9.56
CA LYS A 312 9.64 -28.99 9.41
C LYS A 312 9.52 -27.57 8.86
N VAL A 313 8.42 -27.27 8.16
CA VAL A 313 8.19 -25.94 7.58
C VAL A 313 7.34 -25.08 8.53
N GLU A 314 6.46 -25.67 9.34
CA GLU A 314 5.70 -24.94 10.38
C GLU A 314 6.61 -24.19 11.35
N ALA A 315 7.68 -24.82 11.84
CA ALA A 315 8.70 -24.16 12.68
C ALA A 315 9.52 -23.07 11.94
N LYS A 316 9.44 -23.04 10.61
CA LYS A 316 10.19 -22.12 9.74
C LYS A 316 9.40 -20.86 9.42
N VAL A 317 8.08 -20.99 9.24
CA VAL A 317 7.16 -19.87 9.00
C VAL A 317 6.94 -19.10 10.31
N GLU A 318 6.75 -19.78 11.44
CA GLU A 318 6.61 -19.09 12.75
C GLU A 318 7.86 -18.29 13.15
N ALA A 319 9.06 -18.79 12.80
CA ALA A 319 10.32 -18.08 13.08
C ALA A 319 10.59 -16.91 12.12
N GLU A 320 10.08 -16.97 10.88
CA GLU A 320 10.09 -15.85 9.95
C GLU A 320 9.05 -14.81 10.41
N ASP A 321 7.78 -15.19 10.65
CA ASP A 321 6.71 -14.29 11.11
C ASP A 321 6.98 -13.58 12.45
N GLU A 322 7.61 -14.22 13.45
CA GLU A 322 7.94 -13.55 14.73
C GLU A 322 9.11 -12.55 14.61
N ALA A 323 10.02 -12.74 13.65
CA ALA A 323 11.08 -11.78 13.35
C ALA A 323 10.59 -10.69 12.38
N GLU A 324 9.58 -10.99 11.58
CA GLU A 324 9.04 -10.19 10.49
C GLU A 324 7.80 -9.38 10.87
N ASP A 325 7.03 -9.70 11.93
CA ASP A 325 5.92 -8.85 12.43
C ASP A 325 6.43 -7.45 12.87
N GLU A 326 7.73 -7.31 13.13
CA GLU A 326 8.40 -6.01 13.34
C GLU A 326 8.93 -5.36 12.04
N ALA A 327 8.91 -6.03 10.88
CA ALA A 327 9.52 -5.60 9.61
C ALA A 327 8.52 -5.43 8.44
N GLU A 328 7.44 -6.20 8.40
CA GLU A 328 6.65 -6.44 7.19
C GLU A 328 5.49 -5.50 6.89
N ASP A 329 5.32 -4.46 7.70
CA ASP A 329 4.23 -3.50 7.58
C ASP A 329 4.23 -2.70 6.24
N GLU A 330 5.19 -2.90 5.33
CA GLU A 330 5.33 -2.11 4.11
C GLU A 330 5.25 -2.87 2.77
N ALA A 331 5.52 -4.18 2.72
CA ALA A 331 5.42 -4.96 1.48
C ALA A 331 3.97 -5.35 1.13
N GLU A 332 3.11 -5.56 2.13
CA GLU A 332 1.81 -6.20 1.97
C GLU A 332 0.73 -5.34 1.28
N THR A 333 0.93 -4.04 1.15
CA THR A 333 -0.07 -3.15 0.54
C THR A 333 0.20 -2.78 -0.93
N ALA A 334 1.27 -3.28 -1.56
CA ALA A 334 1.41 -3.17 -3.03
C ALA A 334 0.49 -4.18 -3.77
N SER A 335 0.17 -5.29 -3.10
CA SER A 335 -0.85 -6.26 -3.49
C SER A 335 -2.25 -5.91 -3.01
N SER A 336 -2.40 -5.06 -1.98
CA SER A 336 -3.69 -4.55 -1.50
C SER A 336 -4.24 -3.41 -2.38
N GLU A 337 -4.31 -3.66 -3.70
CA GLU A 337 -5.31 -3.01 -4.57
C GLU A 337 -6.61 -3.81 -4.63
N THR A 338 -6.74 -4.82 -3.76
CA THR A 338 -7.75 -5.86 -3.86
C THR A 338 -8.70 -5.83 -2.68
N LEU A 339 -9.86 -5.25 -2.97
CA LEU A 339 -11.20 -5.79 -2.73
C LEU A 339 -11.21 -7.24 -2.17
N GLY A 340 -10.96 -7.36 -0.87
CA GLY A 340 -11.12 -8.59 -0.09
C GLY A 340 -12.47 -8.55 0.63
N ASP A 341 -13.28 -9.59 0.47
CA ASP A 341 -14.50 -9.75 1.26
C ASP A 341 -14.19 -10.54 2.55
N LEU A 342 -14.91 -10.17 3.59
CA LEU A 342 -15.23 -11.03 4.72
C LEU A 342 -16.72 -10.84 4.91
N SER A 343 -17.49 -11.89 4.65
CA SER A 343 -18.88 -11.99 5.02
C SER A 343 -18.94 -12.03 6.55
N LEU A 344 -19.01 -10.85 7.19
CA LEU A 344 -19.43 -10.72 8.58
C LEU A 344 -20.95 -10.93 8.65
N LYS A 345 -21.37 -12.20 8.58
CA LYS A 345 -22.63 -12.64 9.16
C LYS A 345 -22.32 -13.04 10.60
N ASP A 346 -22.89 -12.26 11.52
CA ASP A 346 -22.98 -12.54 12.96
C ASP A 346 -21.66 -12.60 13.74
N VAL A 347 -21.13 -11.47 14.23
CA VAL A 347 -20.34 -11.48 15.48
C VAL A 347 -20.58 -10.23 16.30
N ALA A 348 -21.67 -10.27 17.07
CA ALA A 348 -21.64 -9.71 18.41
C ALA A 348 -20.85 -10.68 19.32
N SER A 349 -20.23 -10.13 20.37
CA SER A 349 -19.61 -10.81 21.51
C SER A 349 -18.27 -11.52 21.30
N ASN A 350 -17.19 -10.76 21.49
CA ASN A 350 -16.27 -11.04 22.61
C ASN A 350 -15.49 -9.77 22.95
N ALA A 351 -16.14 -8.89 23.70
CA ALA A 351 -15.47 -7.87 24.47
C ALA A 351 -15.91 -8.03 25.92
N THR A 352 -14.93 -8.09 26.81
CA THR A 352 -15.01 -7.71 28.22
C THR A 352 -16.06 -6.60 28.38
N ALA A 353 -16.99 -6.76 29.33
CA ALA A 353 -18.20 -5.94 29.56
C ALA A 353 -18.17 -4.58 28.82
N PRO A 354 -19.10 -4.32 27.87
CA PRO A 354 -19.01 -3.12 27.04
C PRO A 354 -19.10 -1.90 27.96
N GLU A 355 -17.98 -1.21 28.12
CA GLU A 355 -18.05 0.19 28.49
C GLU A 355 -18.97 0.85 27.48
N ASP A 356 -20.01 1.53 27.96
CA ASP A 356 -20.96 2.20 27.09
C ASP A 356 -20.16 3.08 26.12
N PRO A 357 -20.22 2.83 24.79
CA PRO A 357 -19.45 3.61 23.83
C PRO A 357 -19.77 5.10 23.90
N ALA A 358 -20.89 5.48 24.55
CA ALA A 358 -21.21 6.86 24.89
C ALA A 358 -20.22 7.53 25.86
N ASN A 359 -19.47 6.77 26.67
CA ASN A 359 -18.55 7.28 27.69
C ASN A 359 -17.06 7.22 27.33
N LYS A 360 -16.65 6.50 26.28
CA LYS A 360 -15.23 6.44 25.88
C LYS A 360 -14.70 7.79 25.45
N GLU A 361 -13.64 8.30 26.07
CA GLU A 361 -13.09 9.60 25.69
C GLU A 361 -12.61 9.62 24.23
N LEU A 362 -12.88 10.72 23.53
CA LEU A 362 -12.52 10.89 22.12
C LEU A 362 -11.77 12.21 21.93
N PHE A 363 -10.64 12.15 21.25
CA PHE A 363 -10.01 13.31 20.61
C PHE A 363 -10.58 13.41 19.20
N ALA A 364 -11.22 14.52 18.86
CA ALA A 364 -11.77 14.75 17.54
C ALA A 364 -11.44 16.18 17.10
N ILE A 365 -10.76 16.31 15.98
CA ILE A 365 -10.44 17.59 15.36
C ILE A 365 -10.76 17.60 13.87
N ALA A 366 -11.08 18.78 13.36
CA ALA A 366 -11.03 19.10 11.95
C ALA A 366 -9.83 20.01 11.67
N ILE A 367 -9.10 19.72 10.60
CA ILE A 367 -7.93 20.46 10.17
C ILE A 367 -8.25 21.16 8.86
N THR A 368 -8.05 22.48 8.84
CA THR A 368 -8.12 23.30 7.62
C THR A 368 -6.80 23.99 7.39
N ILE A 369 -6.41 24.18 6.14
CA ILE A 369 -5.14 24.80 5.76
C ILE A 369 -5.33 25.98 4.79
N ARG A 370 -4.32 26.84 4.71
CA ARG A 370 -4.13 27.82 3.64
C ARG A 370 -2.68 27.79 3.17
N ASN A 371 -2.49 27.58 1.87
CA ASN A 371 -1.19 27.58 1.25
C ASN A 371 -0.76 29.01 0.91
N LYS A 372 0.45 29.40 1.31
CA LYS A 372 1.05 30.69 0.97
C LYS A 372 2.41 30.47 0.32
N VAL A 373 2.52 30.75 -0.98
CA VAL A 373 3.77 30.61 -1.74
C VAL A 373 4.30 32.00 -2.07
N ASN A 374 5.55 32.27 -1.69
CA ASN A 374 6.20 33.58 -1.87
C ASN A 374 5.35 34.76 -1.37
N GLY A 375 4.72 34.56 -0.22
CA GLY A 375 3.86 35.56 0.42
C GLY A 375 2.44 35.68 -0.14
N ARG A 376 2.07 34.94 -1.19
CA ARG A 376 0.72 34.99 -1.80
C ARG A 376 -0.07 33.73 -1.48
N TYR A 377 -1.34 33.89 -1.11
CA TYR A 377 -2.24 32.76 -0.94
C TYR A 377 -2.56 32.11 -2.28
N VAL A 378 -2.43 30.79 -2.33
CA VAL A 378 -2.74 29.95 -3.48
C VAL A 378 -3.57 28.76 -3.02
N GLU A 379 -4.30 28.11 -3.93
CA GLU A 379 -5.00 26.87 -3.61
C GLU A 379 -4.00 25.75 -3.30
N ARG A 380 -2.98 25.61 -4.16
CA ARG A 380 -1.88 24.65 -4.05
C ARG A 380 -0.63 25.21 -4.75
N PRO A 381 0.59 24.83 -4.35
CA PRO A 381 1.80 25.21 -5.08
C PRO A 381 1.83 24.60 -6.50
N VAL A 382 2.31 25.34 -7.49
CA VAL A 382 2.50 24.89 -8.87
C VAL A 382 3.82 25.45 -9.39
N ALA A 383 4.54 24.67 -10.20
CA ALA A 383 5.88 25.03 -10.70
C ALA A 383 6.82 25.51 -9.58
N PHE A 384 6.88 24.74 -8.49
CA PHE A 384 7.59 25.08 -7.26
C PHE A 384 9.03 24.60 -7.33
N SER A 385 9.97 25.46 -6.94
CA SER A 385 11.41 25.22 -7.02
C SER A 385 12.12 25.57 -5.72
N THR A 386 13.43 25.31 -5.65
CA THR A 386 14.28 25.68 -4.48
C THR A 386 14.33 27.18 -4.18
N LYS A 387 13.89 28.03 -5.11
CA LYS A 387 13.83 29.49 -4.94
C LYS A 387 12.55 29.96 -4.28
N ASP A 388 11.54 29.09 -4.23
CA ASP A 388 10.22 29.42 -3.71
C ASP A 388 10.13 29.08 -2.22
N LYS A 389 9.34 29.86 -1.49
CA LYS A 389 9.05 29.60 -0.08
C LYS A 389 7.58 29.24 0.08
N TRP A 390 7.31 28.07 0.68
CA TRP A 390 5.97 27.63 1.03
C TRP A 390 5.74 27.77 2.54
N ASP A 391 4.90 28.74 2.91
CA ASP A 391 4.40 28.91 4.27
C ASP A 391 3.00 28.26 4.37
N LEU A 392 2.83 27.33 5.31
CA LEU A 392 1.55 26.65 5.56
C LEU A 392 0.89 27.24 6.81
N GLU A 393 -0.28 27.85 6.64
CA GLU A 393 -1.14 28.23 7.75
C GLU A 393 -2.17 27.12 7.97
N TYR A 394 -2.37 26.68 9.22
CA TYR A 394 -3.34 25.63 9.54
C TYR A 394 -4.11 25.97 10.81
N THR A 395 -5.30 25.39 10.95
CA THR A 395 -6.17 25.54 12.12
C THR A 395 -6.67 24.17 12.54
N PHE A 396 -6.56 23.86 13.83
CA PHE A 396 -7.13 22.67 14.44
C PHE A 396 -8.39 23.09 15.21
N THR A 397 -9.55 22.68 14.70
CA THR A 397 -10.85 22.94 15.32
C THR A 397 -11.29 21.69 16.04
N GLN A 398 -11.36 21.74 17.37
CA GLN A 398 -12.00 20.67 18.14
C GLN A 398 -13.51 20.70 17.95
N PHE A 399 -14.15 19.53 17.99
CA PHE A 399 -15.60 19.45 17.99
C PHE A 399 -16.15 19.88 19.34
N ASP A 400 -17.10 20.82 19.34
CA ASP A 400 -17.70 21.36 20.57
C ASP A 400 -18.65 20.35 21.24
N SER A 401 -19.31 19.50 20.43
CA SER A 401 -20.25 18.48 20.90
C SER A 401 -19.62 17.09 20.87
N PRO A 402 -19.49 16.40 22.02
CA PRO A 402 -19.05 15.01 22.06
C PRO A 402 -19.93 14.08 21.22
N GLU A 403 -21.25 14.34 21.19
CA GLU A 403 -22.20 13.55 20.39
C GLU A 403 -21.93 13.72 18.89
N GLN A 404 -21.72 14.96 18.43
CA GLN A 404 -21.36 15.24 17.04
C GLN A 404 -20.02 14.60 16.67
N ALA A 405 -19.03 14.66 17.56
CA ALA A 405 -17.72 14.03 17.37
C ALA A 405 -17.86 12.52 17.18
N ARG A 406 -18.64 11.83 18.03
CA ARG A 406 -18.91 10.39 17.90
C ARG A 406 -19.67 10.04 16.62
N GLN A 407 -20.68 10.83 16.24
CA GLN A 407 -21.43 10.62 15.00
C GLN A 407 -20.50 10.71 13.78
N MET A 408 -19.60 11.71 13.77
CA MET A 408 -18.62 11.87 12.69
C MET A 408 -17.58 10.75 12.68
N TYR A 409 -17.13 10.30 13.85
CA TYR A 409 -16.21 9.17 13.97
C TYR A 409 -16.84 7.87 13.46
N ALA A 410 -18.05 7.54 13.91
CA ALA A 410 -18.79 6.36 13.42
C ALA A 410 -19.08 6.44 11.91
N ALA A 411 -19.27 7.64 11.35
CA ALA A 411 -19.38 7.82 9.92
C ALA A 411 -18.05 7.60 9.18
N CYS A 412 -16.92 7.99 9.77
CA CYS A 412 -15.57 7.71 9.27
C CYS A 412 -15.31 6.21 9.24
N GLN A 413 -15.55 5.51 10.34
CA GLN A 413 -15.38 4.05 10.44
C GLN A 413 -16.23 3.30 9.40
N ARG A 414 -17.52 3.63 9.26
CA ARG A 414 -18.38 3.04 8.21
C ARG A 414 -17.87 3.27 6.78
N ARG A 415 -17.26 4.42 6.51
CA ARG A 415 -16.66 4.71 5.19
C ARG A 415 -15.38 3.90 4.96
N ARG A 416 -14.56 3.71 6.01
CA ARG A 416 -13.38 2.85 5.98
C ARG A 416 -13.78 1.41 5.70
N GLU A 417 -14.66 0.85 6.51
CA GLU A 417 -15.23 -0.49 6.34
C GLU A 417 -15.73 -0.69 4.90
N ARG A 418 -16.70 0.10 4.43
CA ARG A 418 -17.25 -0.01 3.08
C ARG A 418 -16.23 0.09 1.94
N SER A 419 -15.10 0.76 2.16
CA SER A 419 -14.07 0.91 1.12
C SER A 419 -13.08 -0.25 1.10
N LEU A 420 -12.92 -0.96 2.22
CA LEU A 420 -11.97 -2.04 2.42
C LEU A 420 -12.63 -3.43 2.38
N THR A 421 -13.90 -3.53 2.77
CA THR A 421 -14.72 -4.72 2.58
C THR A 421 -15.26 -4.77 1.16
N PHE A 422 -15.07 -5.88 0.47
CA PHE A 422 -15.66 -6.12 -0.84
C PHE A 422 -17.10 -6.63 -0.72
N GLU A 423 -17.95 -6.31 -1.69
CA GLU A 423 -19.31 -6.87 -1.79
C GLU A 423 -19.26 -7.95 -2.89
N GLU A 424 -19.74 -9.18 -2.60
CA GLU A 424 -19.77 -10.31 -3.57
C GLU A 424 -20.42 -9.93 -4.92
N GLU A 425 -21.35 -8.97 -4.92
CA GLU A 425 -22.05 -8.49 -6.11
C GLU A 425 -21.11 -7.95 -7.21
N ASP A 426 -19.90 -7.52 -6.86
CA ASP A 426 -18.98 -6.98 -7.85
C ASP A 426 -18.47 -8.08 -8.81
N GLU A 427 -18.35 -9.35 -8.39
CA GLU A 427 -17.75 -10.44 -9.20
C GLU A 427 -18.53 -10.73 -10.49
N ASP A 428 -19.85 -10.53 -10.50
CA ASP A 428 -20.73 -10.81 -11.65
C ASP A 428 -20.88 -9.62 -12.60
N SER A 429 -20.09 -8.56 -12.44
CA SER A 429 -20.15 -7.41 -13.33
C SER A 429 -19.70 -7.74 -14.76
N ALA A 430 -20.26 -7.03 -15.74
CA ALA A 430 -19.84 -7.11 -17.14
C ALA A 430 -18.34 -6.85 -17.34
N TYR A 431 -17.73 -6.10 -16.40
CA TYR A 431 -16.30 -5.82 -16.42
C TYR A 431 -15.47 -7.06 -16.05
N HIS A 432 -15.82 -7.79 -14.98
CA HIS A 432 -15.16 -9.05 -14.63
C HIS A 432 -15.34 -10.12 -15.71
N ALA A 433 -16.56 -10.25 -16.25
CA ALA A 433 -16.81 -11.15 -17.37
C ALA A 433 -15.91 -10.84 -18.59
N LYS A 434 -15.69 -9.56 -18.90
CA LYS A 434 -14.76 -9.15 -19.95
C LYS A 434 -13.32 -9.53 -19.64
N LEU A 435 -12.86 -9.33 -18.41
CA LEU A 435 -11.51 -9.71 -17.98
C LEU A 435 -11.29 -11.23 -18.07
N TYR A 436 -12.27 -12.03 -17.66
CA TYR A 436 -12.20 -13.49 -17.78
C TYR A 436 -12.16 -13.95 -19.24
N ARG A 437 -12.99 -13.36 -20.11
CA ARG A 437 -12.93 -13.64 -21.56
C ARG A 437 -11.56 -13.30 -22.14
N LEU A 438 -10.99 -12.15 -21.79
CA LEU A 438 -9.64 -11.76 -22.22
C LEU A 438 -8.58 -12.73 -21.67
N SER A 439 -8.73 -13.23 -20.45
CA SER A 439 -7.85 -14.24 -19.90
C SER A 439 -7.92 -15.57 -20.66
N GLU A 440 -9.12 -16.03 -21.02
CA GLU A 440 -9.29 -17.24 -21.84
C GLU A 440 -8.65 -17.09 -23.22
N GLU A 441 -8.90 -15.96 -23.90
CA GLU A 441 -8.28 -15.62 -25.18
C GLU A 441 -6.75 -15.51 -25.05
N GLY A 442 -6.27 -14.93 -23.95
CA GLY A 442 -4.85 -14.82 -23.62
C GLY A 442 -4.18 -16.18 -23.43
N ARG A 443 -4.84 -17.16 -22.80
CA ARG A 443 -4.32 -18.54 -22.68
C ARG A 443 -4.11 -19.17 -24.05
N VAL A 444 -5.11 -19.09 -24.93
CA VAL A 444 -5.04 -19.66 -26.28
C VAL A 444 -3.97 -18.95 -27.11
N TRP A 445 -3.88 -17.63 -27.01
CA TRP A 445 -2.85 -16.86 -27.70
C TRP A 445 -1.45 -17.26 -27.22
N ARG A 446 -1.23 -17.36 -25.91
CA ARG A 446 0.07 -17.73 -25.33
C ARG A 446 0.52 -19.12 -25.75
N GLN A 447 -0.38 -20.10 -25.78
CA GLN A 447 -0.05 -21.45 -26.26
C GLN A 447 0.45 -21.45 -27.71
N LYS A 448 -0.09 -20.58 -28.57
CA LYS A 448 0.37 -20.45 -29.96
C LYS A 448 1.76 -19.82 -30.01
N GLU A 449 1.98 -18.77 -29.25
CA GLU A 449 3.28 -18.10 -29.18
C GLU A 449 4.37 -19.01 -28.58
N ASP A 450 4.06 -19.80 -27.55
CA ASP A 450 4.99 -20.78 -26.97
C ASP A 450 5.42 -21.82 -28.01
N LYS A 451 4.48 -22.25 -28.88
CA LYS A 451 4.78 -23.16 -29.98
C LYS A 451 5.69 -22.50 -31.01
N ILE A 452 5.46 -21.23 -31.35
CA ILE A 452 6.32 -20.46 -32.26
C ILE A 452 7.72 -20.33 -31.65
N GLU A 453 7.84 -19.93 -30.38
CA GLU A 453 9.12 -19.77 -29.69
C GLU A 453 9.91 -21.09 -29.58
N GLN A 454 9.23 -22.24 -29.41
CA GLN A 454 9.87 -23.55 -29.47
C GLN A 454 10.43 -23.88 -30.87
N GLU A 455 9.74 -23.46 -31.93
CA GLU A 455 10.15 -23.70 -33.32
C GLU A 455 11.24 -22.73 -33.79
N THR A 456 11.18 -21.46 -33.38
CA THR A 456 12.07 -20.40 -33.86
C THR A 456 13.20 -20.03 -32.90
N GLY A 457 13.13 -20.50 -31.65
CA GLY A 457 13.92 -19.99 -30.53
C GLY A 457 13.35 -18.67 -29.99
N THR A 458 13.72 -18.35 -28.75
CA THR A 458 13.37 -17.08 -28.10
C THR A 458 14.20 -15.95 -28.70
N ILE A 459 13.54 -14.95 -29.29
CA ILE A 459 14.21 -13.74 -29.77
C ILE A 459 14.63 -12.91 -28.56
N VAL A 460 15.92 -12.93 -28.23
CA VAL A 460 16.52 -12.02 -27.26
C VAL A 460 17.05 -10.83 -28.04
N LEU A 461 16.42 -9.66 -27.87
CA LEU A 461 16.95 -8.40 -28.39
C LEU A 461 18.26 -8.11 -27.63
N GLN A 462 19.39 -8.09 -28.35
CA GLN A 462 20.70 -7.72 -27.80
C GLN A 462 20.82 -6.22 -27.57
#